data_AF-A0A963PRV1-F1
#
_entry.id   AF-A0A963PRV1-F1
#
_cell.length_a   1.000
_cell.length_b   1.000
_cell.length_c   1.000
_cell.angle_alpha   90.00
_cell.angle_beta   90.00
_cell.angle_gamma   90.00
#
_symmetry.space_group_name_H-M   'P 1'
#
loop_
_entity.id
_entity.type
_entity.pdbx_description
1 polymer ?
#
loop_
_entity_poly.entity_id
_entity_poly.type
_entity_poly.pdbx_seq_one_letter_code
_entity_poly.pdbx_strand_id
1 'polypeptide(L)' 'RAWLAHQVPQCGYCQAGQIMAAAALLRDTPAPTDAQIDAAMAGHLCRCGTQHRVRAAIRSLA' A
#
# COMPACT_ATOMS: atom_id res chain seq x y z
N ARG A 1 8.13 -0.76 7.63
CA ARG A 1 7.87 -1.82 8.63
C ARG A 1 6.52 -2.50 8.41
N ALA A 2 5.41 -1.77 8.19
CA ALA A 2 4.10 -2.37 7.93
C ALA A 2 4.06 -3.42 6.81
N TRP A 3 4.77 -3.21 5.69
CA TRP A 3 4.86 -4.20 4.60
C TRP A 3 5.34 -5.58 5.06
N LEU A 4 6.28 -5.62 6.00
CA LEU A 4 6.79 -6.86 6.58
C LEU A 4 5.76 -7.47 7.53
N ALA A 5 5.17 -6.65 8.42
CA ALA A 5 4.16 -7.10 9.39
C ALA A 5 2.93 -7.73 8.73
N HIS A 6 2.52 -7.19 7.57
CA HIS A 6 1.37 -7.69 6.80
C HIS A 6 1.75 -8.66 5.68
N GLN A 7 3.01 -9.10 5.61
CA GLN A 7 3.51 -10.05 4.61
C GLN A 7 3.08 -9.69 3.18
N VAL A 8 3.26 -8.41 2.82
CA VAL A 8 2.78 -7.85 1.55
C VAL A 8 3.57 -8.35 0.33
N PRO A 9 4.92 -8.40 0.36
CA PRO A 9 5.69 -8.87 -0.79
C PRO A 9 5.50 -10.38 -1.04
N GLN A 10 5.29 -10.75 -2.30
CA GLN A 10 5.55 -12.11 -2.80
C GLN A 10 6.79 -12.08 -3.71
N CYS A 11 6.64 -11.69 -4.98
CA CYS A 11 7.77 -11.56 -5.91
C CYS A 11 8.59 -10.27 -5.72
N GLY A 12 8.08 -9.30 -4.96
CA GLY A 12 8.77 -8.04 -4.65
C GLY A 12 8.75 -6.96 -5.73
N TYR A 13 8.45 -7.29 -6.98
CA TYR A 13 8.63 -6.38 -8.12
C TYR A 13 7.88 -5.04 -8.00
N CYS A 14 6.59 -5.08 -7.64
CA CYS A 14 5.75 -3.87 -7.55
C CYS A 14 5.90 -3.10 -6.22
N GLN A 15 6.67 -3.61 -5.26
CA GLN A 15 6.61 -3.15 -3.88
C GLN A 15 7.21 -1.76 -3.68
N ALA A 16 8.31 -1.43 -4.37
CA ALA A 16 8.94 -0.11 -4.25
C ALA A 16 7.99 1.01 -4.67
N GLY A 17 7.29 0.84 -5.79
CA GLY A 17 6.30 1.81 -6.26
C GLY A 17 5.13 1.97 -5.27
N GLN A 18 4.60 0.86 -4.75
CA GLN A 18 3.51 0.88 -3.77
C GLN A 18 3.93 1.57 -2.46
N ILE A 19 5.15 1.33 -1.98
CA ILE A 19 5.68 1.97 -0.76
C ILE A 19 5.80 3.48 -0.96
N MET A 20 6.30 3.94 -2.10
CA MET A 20 6.44 5.37 -2.39
C MET A 20 5.08 6.07 -2.49
N ALA A 21 4.09 5.45 -3.16
CA ALA A 21 2.74 6.00 -3.23
C ALA A 21 2.03 6.00 -1.88
N ALA A 22 2.21 4.95 -1.07
CA ALA A 22 1.69 4.92 0.30
C ALA A 22 2.30 6.01 1.18
N ALA A 23 3.62 6.22 1.10
CA ALA A 23 4.31 7.27 1.83
C ALA A 23 3.84 8.68 1.41
N ALA A 24 3.63 8.90 0.11
CA ALA A 24 3.07 10.15 -0.38
C ALA A 24 1.63 10.39 0.13
N LEU A 25 0.77 9.37 0.05
CA LEU A 25 -0.59 9.43 0.58
C LEU A 25 -0.62 9.77 2.07
N LEU A 26 0.17 9.07 2.89
CA LEU A 26 0.16 9.25 4.35
C LEU A 26 0.75 10.58 4.80
N ARG A 27 1.68 11.15 4.02
CA ARG A 27 2.21 12.50 4.29
C ARG A 27 1.12 13.56 4.15
N ASP A 28 0.27 13.44 3.12
CA ASP A 28 -0.72 14.45 2.79
C ASP A 28 -2.09 14.16 3.45
N THR A 29 -2.37 12.88 3.75
CA THR A 29 -3.59 12.39 4.41
C THR A 29 -3.20 11.34 5.46
N PRO A 30 -2.94 11.74 6.72
CA PRO A 30 -2.47 10.84 7.77
C PRO A 30 -3.43 9.68 8.09
N ALA A 31 -4.75 9.92 7.98
CA ALA A 31 -5.79 8.92 8.21
C ALA A 31 -6.66 8.71 6.95
N PRO A 32 -6.13 8.05 5.89
CA PRO A 32 -6.84 7.92 4.62
C PRO A 32 -7.97 6.89 4.71
N THR A 33 -9.06 7.14 4.00
CA THR A 33 -10.15 6.17 3.79
C THR A 33 -9.74 5.07 2.80
N ASP A 34 -10.49 3.97 2.77
CA ASP A 34 -10.24 2.87 1.84
C ASP A 34 -10.31 3.29 0.38
N ALA A 35 -11.22 4.20 0.04
CA ALA A 35 -11.33 4.76 -1.30
C ALA A 35 -10.11 5.59 -1.69
N GLN A 36 -9.54 6.36 -0.74
CA GLN A 36 -8.30 7.13 -0.98
C GLN A 36 -7.10 6.20 -1.14
N ILE A 37 -7.03 5.12 -0.37
CA ILE A 37 -5.98 4.09 -0.52
C ILE A 37 -6.07 3.45 -1.90
N ASP A 38 -7.27 3.07 -2.35
CA ASP A 38 -7.47 2.46 -3.67
C ASP A 38 -7.11 3.42 -4.80
N ALA A 39 -7.51 4.68 -4.68
CA ALA A 39 -7.15 5.71 -5.66
C ALA A 39 -5.63 5.89 -5.75
N ALA A 40 -4.92 5.95 -4.61
CA ALA A 40 -3.46 6.06 -4.59
C ALA A 40 -2.76 4.83 -5.16
N MET A 41 -3.38 3.64 -5.05
CA MET A 41 -2.81 2.37 -5.53
C MET A 41 -3.23 2.00 -6.96
N ALA A 42 -4.14 2.72 -7.61
CA ALA A 42 -4.71 2.36 -8.90
C ALA A 42 -3.68 2.16 -10.02
N GLY A 43 -2.58 2.93 -10.00
CA GLY A 43 -1.46 2.80 -10.95
C GLY A 43 -0.43 1.72 -10.59
N HIS A 44 -0.54 1.11 -9.40
CA HIS A 44 0.45 0.17 -8.87
C HIS A 44 -0.01 -1.29 -8.98
N LEU A 45 0.04 -1.82 -10.20
CA LEU A 45 -0.39 -3.17 -10.52
C LEU A 45 0.44 -4.23 -9.78
N CYS A 46 -0.25 -5.24 -9.23
CA CYS A 46 0.36 -6.39 -8.57
C CYS A 46 -0.14 -7.68 -9.20
N ARG A 47 0.76 -8.44 -9.83
CA ARG A 47 0.43 -9.74 -10.43
C ARG A 47 0.31 -10.87 -9.39
N CYS A 48 0.88 -10.68 -8.20
CA CYS A 48 0.80 -11.64 -7.11
C CYS A 48 -0.53 -11.59 -6.32
N GLY A 49 -1.39 -10.60 -6.57
CA GLY A 49 -2.69 -10.51 -5.91
C GLY A 49 -2.68 -10.01 -4.45
N THR A 50 -1.64 -9.28 -4.03
CA THR A 50 -1.47 -8.84 -2.62
C THR A 50 -2.09 -7.48 -2.28
N GLN A 51 -2.94 -6.92 -3.15
CA GLN A 51 -3.57 -5.60 -2.99
C GLN A 51 -4.31 -5.46 -1.65
N HIS A 52 -4.99 -6.51 -1.18
CA HIS A 52 -5.67 -6.52 0.11
C HIS A 52 -4.69 -6.35 1.29
N ARG A 53 -3.48 -6.93 1.20
CA ARG A 53 -2.44 -6.78 2.23
C ARG A 53 -1.80 -5.40 2.20
N VAL A 54 -1.62 -4.82 1.01
CA VAL A 54 -1.19 -3.42 0.85
C VAL A 54 -2.16 -2.49 1.58
N ARG A 55 -3.46 -2.64 1.36
CA ARG A 55 -4.50 -1.84 2.02
C ARG A 55 -4.43 -1.99 3.54
N ALA A 56 -4.37 -3.23 4.05
CA ALA A 56 -4.25 -3.51 5.47
C ALA A 56 -2.98 -2.88 6.09
N ALA A 57 -1.85 -2.94 5.37
CA ALA A 57 -0.60 -2.34 5.80
C ALA A 57 -0.71 -0.82 5.93
N ILE A 58 -1.31 -0.14 4.95
CA ILE A 58 -1.50 1.32 4.98
C ILE A 58 -2.48 1.69 6.12
N ARG A 59 -3.57 0.96 6.28
CA ARG A 59 -4.54 1.20 7.38
C ARG A 59 -3.92 1.06 8.77
N SER A 60 -2.94 0.18 8.96
CA SER A 60 -2.25 0.02 10.25
C SER A 60 -1.24 1.14 10.59
N LEU A 61 -0.97 2.04 9.64
CA LEU A 61 -0.09 3.19 9.83
C LEU A 61 -0.86 4.49 10.09
N ALA A 62 -2.17 4.47 9.87
CA ALA A 62 -3.09 5.58 10.06
C ALA A 62 -3.44 5.79 11.54
#